data_AF-A0A6G3LF96-F1
#
_entry.id   AF-A0A6G3LF96-F1
#
_cell.length_a   1.000
_cell.length_b   1.000
_cell.length_c   1.000
_cell.angle_alpha   90.00
_cell.angle_beta   90.00
_cell.angle_gamma   90.00
#
_symmetry.space_group_name_H-M   'P 1'
#
loop_
_entity.id
_entity.type
_entity.pdbx_description
1 polymer ?
#
loop_
_entity_poly.entity_id
_entity_poly.type
_entity_poly.pdbx_seq_one_letter_code
_entity_poly.pdbx_strand_id
1 'polypeptide(L)'
;MGIVVYPMDLPYIQEPVQIKNKMKQLKVVLCKQSDADCDKMVVWNNNELPKYLWASWSSELRRYGYDWQLFLKVIKLSTGDVVLWALKDALSWDELVKKVSKLLITYQGEN
;
A
#
# COMPACT_ATOMS: atom_id res chain seq x y z
N MET A 1 19.58 18.32 -2.60
CA MET A 1 18.35 17.54 -2.30
C MET A 1 18.32 16.36 -3.25
N GLY A 2 18.63 15.15 -2.77
CA GLY A 2 18.50 13.95 -3.58
C GLY A 2 17.02 13.60 -3.69
N ILE A 3 16.48 13.58 -4.90
CA ILE A 3 15.13 13.09 -5.13
C ILE A 3 15.17 11.58 -4.87
N VAL A 4 14.47 11.11 -3.84
CA VAL A 4 14.28 9.68 -3.62
C VAL A 4 13.30 9.22 -4.69
N VAL A 5 13.84 8.72 -5.81
CA VAL A 5 13.03 8.14 -6.88
C VAL A 5 12.82 6.67 -6.52
N TYR A 6 11.56 6.25 -6.42
CA TYR A 6 11.24 4.83 -6.23
C TYR A 6 11.42 4.09 -7.57
N PRO A 7 11.60 2.75 -7.55
CA PRO A 7 11.71 1.98 -8.79
C PRO A 7 10.55 2.26 -9.76
N MET A 8 10.81 2.23 -11.07
CA MET A 8 9.91 2.67 -12.17
C MET A 8 9.63 4.18 -12.21
N ASP A 9 10.59 5.01 -11.78
CA ASP A 9 10.46 6.46 -11.73
C ASP A 9 9.22 6.96 -10.97
N LEU A 10 8.72 6.13 -10.05
CA LEU A 10 7.54 6.46 -9.26
C LEU A 10 7.86 7.66 -8.36
N PRO A 11 6.98 8.69 -8.34
CA PRO A 11 7.21 9.87 -7.53
C PRO A 11 7.23 9.49 -6.06
N TYR A 12 8.07 10.20 -5.29
CA TYR A 12 8.06 10.12 -3.85
C TYR A 12 6.67 10.50 -3.29
N ILE A 13 6.22 9.77 -2.28
CA ILE A 13 4.94 10.03 -1.61
C ILE A 13 5.15 10.05 -0.10
N GLN A 14 4.51 11.01 0.56
CA GLN A 14 4.55 11.09 2.02
C GLN A 14 3.69 10.00 2.65
N GLU A 15 4.01 9.62 3.89
CA GLU A 15 3.18 8.69 4.66
C GLU A 15 1.79 9.29 4.88
N PRO A 16 0.70 8.60 4.50
CA PRO A 16 -0.64 9.06 4.74
C PRO A 16 -1.04 8.77 6.20
N VAL A 17 -0.48 9.52 7.14
CA VAL A 17 -0.69 9.35 8.59
C VAL A 17 -2.19 9.34 8.95
N GLN A 18 -3.00 10.15 8.25
CA GLN A 18 -4.45 10.20 8.45
C GLN A 18 -5.14 8.87 8.10
N ILE A 19 -4.73 8.21 7.00
CA ILE A 19 -5.25 6.91 6.59
C ILE A 19 -4.82 5.84 7.60
N LYS A 20 -3.54 5.86 8.01
CA LYS A 20 -3.02 4.96 9.04
C LYS A 20 -3.79 5.07 10.36
N ASN A 21 -4.06 6.29 10.82
CA ASN A 21 -4.82 6.54 12.05
C ASN A 21 -6.26 6.04 11.95
N LYS A 22 -6.92 6.25 10.81
CA LYS A 22 -8.27 5.68 10.55
C LYS A 22 -8.27 4.16 10.64
N MET A 23 -7.28 3.49 10.04
CA MET A 23 -7.14 2.04 10.14
C MET A 23 -6.98 1.58 11.60
N LYS A 24 -6.13 2.26 12.39
CA LYS A 24 -5.98 1.95 13.83
C LYS A 24 -7.29 2.12 14.61
N GLN A 25 -8.03 3.20 14.35
CA GLN A 25 -9.33 3.45 14.99
C GLN A 25 -10.35 2.37 14.63
N LEU A 26 -10.44 2.00 13.35
CA LEU A 26 -11.34 0.94 12.88
C LEU A 26 -10.99 -0.41 13.52
N LYS A 27 -9.70 -0.74 13.68
CA LYS A 27 -9.27 -1.94 14.39
C LYS A 27 -9.78 -1.97 15.83
N VAL A 28 -9.65 -0.86 16.56
CA VAL A 28 -10.11 -0.76 17.95
C VAL A 28 -11.62 -0.98 18.07
N VAL A 29 -12.39 -0.48 17.11
CA VAL A 29 -13.87 -0.57 17.12
C VAL A 29 -14.36 -1.94 16.67
N LEU A 30 -13.73 -2.54 15.65
CA LEU A 30 -14.28 -3.71 14.95
C LEU A 30 -13.61 -5.04 15.33
N CYS A 31 -12.34 -5.03 15.72
CA CYS A 31 -11.54 -6.24 15.86
C CYS A 31 -11.29 -6.60 17.32
N LYS A 32 -11.24 -7.91 17.59
CA LYS A 32 -10.71 -8.45 18.86
C LYS A 32 -9.17 -8.34 18.86
N GLN A 33 -8.56 -8.45 20.04
CA GLN A 33 -7.12 -8.24 20.25
C GLN A 33 -6.20 -9.11 19.37
N SER A 34 -6.68 -10.24 18.84
CA SER A 34 -5.89 -11.15 18.00
C SER A 34 -6.75 -11.77 16.89
N ASP A 35 -7.16 -10.94 15.93
CA ASP A 35 -7.94 -11.36 14.76
C ASP A 35 -7.24 -10.93 13.47
N ALA A 36 -6.50 -11.87 12.88
CA ALA A 36 -5.70 -11.62 11.68
C ALA A 36 -6.56 -11.39 10.43
N ASP A 37 -7.78 -11.93 10.38
CA ASP A 37 -8.67 -11.71 9.24
C ASP A 37 -9.36 -10.36 9.36
N CYS A 38 -9.70 -9.94 10.58
CA CYS A 38 -10.16 -8.57 10.83
C CYS A 38 -9.06 -7.54 10.53
N ASP A 39 -7.80 -7.80 10.87
CA ASP A 39 -6.67 -6.93 10.50
C ASP A 39 -6.58 -6.72 8.98
N LYS A 40 -6.71 -7.79 8.19
CA LYS A 40 -6.73 -7.71 6.72
C LYS A 40 -7.94 -6.90 6.25
N MET A 41 -9.12 -7.13 6.81
CA MET A 41 -10.33 -6.39 6.43
C MET A 41 -10.16 -4.88 6.69
N VAL A 42 -9.64 -4.50 7.86
CA VAL A 42 -9.48 -3.10 8.27
C VAL A 42 -8.52 -2.34 7.34
N VAL A 43 -7.39 -2.93 6.96
CA VAL A 43 -6.43 -2.24 6.07
C VAL A 43 -6.95 -2.07 4.64
N TRP A 44 -7.98 -2.83 4.26
CA TRP A 44 -8.65 -2.72 2.97
C TRP A 44 -9.88 -1.80 3.00
N ASN A 45 -10.20 -1.20 4.15
CA ASN A 45 -11.38 -0.36 4.30
C ASN A 45 -11.43 0.76 3.24
N ASN A 46 -12.52 0.77 2.46
CA ASN A 46 -12.79 1.71 1.37
C ASN A 46 -11.67 1.84 0.31
N ASN A 47 -10.71 0.91 0.29
CA ASN A 47 -9.49 0.98 -0.52
C ASN A 47 -8.74 2.31 -0.34
N GLU A 48 -8.75 2.91 0.85
CA GLU A 48 -8.16 4.25 1.07
C GLU A 48 -6.67 4.29 0.72
N LEU A 49 -5.89 3.32 1.20
CA LEU A 49 -4.46 3.24 0.89
C LEU A 49 -4.19 2.98 -0.61
N PRO A 50 -4.81 1.98 -1.26
CA PRO A 50 -4.67 1.80 -2.71
C PRO A 50 -5.03 3.06 -3.51
N LYS A 51 -6.12 3.75 -3.16
CA LYS A 51 -6.54 5.01 -3.83
C LYS A 51 -5.49 6.10 -3.68
N TYR A 52 -4.93 6.26 -2.48
CA TYR A 52 -3.88 7.24 -2.20
C TYR A 52 -2.62 7.00 -3.06
N LEU A 53 -2.16 5.75 -3.09
CA LEU A 53 -1.00 5.35 -3.90
C LEU A 53 -1.27 5.58 -5.39
N TRP A 54 -2.42 5.12 -5.88
CA TRP A 54 -2.79 5.24 -7.29
C TRP A 54 -2.98 6.68 -7.75
N ALA A 55 -3.54 7.55 -6.91
CA ALA A 55 -3.67 8.97 -7.24
C ALA A 55 -2.31 9.61 -7.59
N SER A 56 -1.23 9.16 -6.94
CA SER A 56 0.13 9.66 -7.19
C SER A 56 0.87 8.91 -8.29
N TRP A 57 0.63 7.61 -8.45
CA TRP A 57 1.42 6.74 -9.32
C TRP A 57 0.75 6.37 -10.65
N SER A 58 -0.56 6.59 -10.78
CA SER A 58 -1.32 6.10 -11.94
C SER A 58 -0.83 6.59 -13.29
N SER A 59 -0.27 7.80 -13.40
CA SER A 59 0.29 8.31 -14.65
C SER A 59 1.45 7.42 -15.13
N GLU A 60 2.40 7.15 -14.24
CA GLU A 60 3.56 6.32 -14.55
C GLU A 60 3.18 4.86 -14.70
N LEU A 61 2.39 4.32 -13.77
CA LEU A 61 1.95 2.93 -13.80
C LEU A 61 1.20 2.58 -15.10
N ARG A 62 0.37 3.49 -15.62
CA ARG A 62 -0.30 3.29 -16.91
C ARG A 62 0.66 3.20 -18.09
N ARG A 63 1.81 3.89 -18.04
CA ARG A 63 2.86 3.78 -19.07
C ARG A 63 3.52 2.39 -19.05
N TYR A 64 3.49 1.71 -17.91
CA TYR A 64 3.93 0.33 -17.74
C TYR A 64 2.81 -0.71 -17.90
N GLY A 65 1.64 -0.31 -18.40
CA GLY A 65 0.53 -1.24 -18.68
C GLY A 65 -0.34 -1.59 -17.47
N TYR A 66 -0.18 -0.91 -16.34
CA TYR A 66 -1.07 -1.09 -15.20
C TYR A 66 -2.38 -0.34 -15.38
N ASP A 67 -3.48 -1.07 -15.21
CA ASP A 67 -4.76 -0.49 -14.87
C ASP A 67 -5.02 -0.59 -13.35
N TRP A 68 -6.15 -0.04 -12.92
CA TRP A 68 -6.55 -0.06 -11.52
C TRP A 68 -6.73 -1.49 -10.99
N GLN A 69 -7.24 -2.42 -11.79
CA GLN A 69 -7.51 -3.79 -11.35
C GLN A 69 -6.19 -4.55 -11.12
N LEU A 70 -5.24 -4.42 -12.03
CA LEU A 70 -3.91 -5.00 -11.92
C LEU A 70 -3.16 -4.42 -10.71
N PHE A 71 -3.26 -3.11 -10.51
CA PHE A 71 -2.68 -2.45 -9.35
C PHE A 71 -3.27 -2.99 -8.04
N LEU A 72 -4.60 -3.14 -7.94
CA LEU A 72 -5.24 -3.72 -6.77
C LEU A 72 -4.76 -5.15 -6.50
N LYS A 73 -4.55 -5.97 -7.54
CA LYS A 73 -3.97 -7.32 -7.38
C LYS A 73 -2.59 -7.25 -6.74
N VAL A 74 -1.73 -6.34 -7.18
CA VAL A 74 -0.39 -6.17 -6.61
C VAL A 74 -0.45 -5.73 -5.14
N ILE A 75 -1.28 -4.74 -4.81
CA ILE A 75 -1.44 -4.32 -3.41
C ILE A 75 -1.98 -5.45 -2.54
N LYS A 76 -2.87 -6.30 -3.09
CA LYS A 76 -3.38 -7.49 -2.39
C LYS A 76 -2.27 -8.47 -1.98
N LEU A 77 -1.25 -8.64 -2.81
CA LEU A 77 -0.06 -9.46 -2.45
C LEU A 77 0.72 -8.86 -1.27
N SER A 78 0.70 -7.53 -1.12
CA SER A 78 1.34 -6.81 -0.01
C SER A 78 0.46 -6.63 1.24
N THR A 79 -0.72 -7.26 1.33
CA THR A 79 -1.66 -7.03 2.45
C THR A 79 -1.01 -7.24 3.83
N GLY A 80 -0.15 -8.25 3.97
CA GLY A 80 0.57 -8.51 5.22
C GLY A 80 1.52 -7.36 5.60
N ASP A 81 2.24 -6.80 4.62
CA ASP A 81 3.12 -5.64 4.83
C ASP A 81 2.31 -4.40 5.22
N VAL A 82 1.14 -4.20 4.61
CA VAL A 82 0.24 -3.10 4.99
C VAL A 82 -0.23 -3.25 6.44
N VAL A 83 -0.57 -4.46 6.90
CA VAL A 83 -0.91 -4.72 8.31
C VAL A 83 0.27 -4.41 9.22
N LEU A 84 1.49 -4.81 8.86
CA LEU A 84 2.69 -4.54 9.64
C LEU A 84 2.95 -3.03 9.78
N TRP A 85 2.77 -2.27 8.70
CA TRP A 85 2.92 -0.82 8.70
C TRP A 85 1.80 -0.10 9.46
N ALA A 86 0.55 -0.43 9.16
CA ALA A 86 -0.61 0.35 9.61
C ALA A 86 -1.01 0.03 11.05
N LEU A 87 -0.98 -1.26 11.44
CA LEU A 87 -1.61 -1.74 12.67
C LEU A 87 -0.60 -2.23 13.71
N LYS A 88 0.60 -2.62 13.29
CA LYS A 88 1.63 -3.17 14.19
C LYS A 88 2.84 -2.26 14.38
N ASP A 89 2.94 -1.17 13.61
CA ASP A 89 4.10 -0.27 13.58
C ASP A 89 5.45 -1.00 13.43
N ALA A 90 5.43 -2.18 12.79
CA ALA A 90 6.58 -3.08 12.63
C ALA A 90 7.26 -2.95 11.25
N LEU A 91 6.74 -2.08 10.40
CA LEU A 91 7.26 -1.76 9.07
C LEU A 91 7.13 -0.25 8.86
N SER A 92 8.22 0.41 8.45
CA SER A 92 8.18 1.83 8.12
C SER A 92 7.45 2.09 6.80
N TRP A 93 7.01 3.33 6.60
CA TRP A 93 6.38 3.73 5.34
C TRP A 93 7.29 3.52 4.13
N ASP A 94 8.55 3.95 4.22
CA ASP A 94 9.51 3.79 3.13
C ASP A 94 9.77 2.32 2.80
N GLU A 95 9.78 1.44 3.80
CA GLU A 95 9.91 0.00 3.56
C GLU A 95 8.68 -0.57 2.86
N LEU A 96 7.46 -0.18 3.29
CA LEU A 96 6.23 -0.59 2.62
C LEU A 96 6.23 -0.15 1.15
N VAL A 97 6.52 1.13 0.89
CA VAL A 97 6.55 1.68 -0.47
C VAL A 97 7.61 0.99 -1.33
N LYS A 98 8.81 0.72 -0.78
CA LYS A 98 9.85 -0.04 -1.49
C LYS A 98 9.41 -1.45 -1.83
N LYS A 99 8.74 -2.15 -0.91
CA LYS A 99 8.21 -3.51 -1.15
C LYS A 99 7.13 -3.52 -2.23
N VAL A 100 6.18 -2.60 -2.15
CA VAL A 100 5.12 -2.44 -3.17
C VAL A 100 5.73 -2.12 -4.54
N SER A 101 6.70 -1.21 -4.60
CA SER A 101 7.39 -0.84 -5.85
C SER A 101 8.11 -2.03 -6.47
N LYS A 102 8.77 -2.87 -5.66
CA LYS A 102 9.39 -4.11 -6.13
C LYS A 102 8.36 -5.11 -6.66
N LEU A 103 7.24 -5.28 -5.97
CA LEU A 103 6.16 -6.17 -6.41
C LEU A 103 5.56 -5.72 -7.74
N LEU A 104 5.41 -4.41 -7.95
CA LEU A 104 4.98 -3.88 -9.24
C LEU A 104 5.98 -4.31 -10.34
N ILE A 105 7.28 -4.11 -10.18
CA ILE A 105 8.27 -4.57 -11.18
C ILE A 105 8.16 -6.07 -11.47
N THR A 106 8.06 -6.90 -10.42
CA THR A 106 7.96 -8.35 -10.60
C THR A 106 6.69 -8.74 -11.37
N TYR A 107 5.54 -8.14 -11.04
CA TYR A 107 4.27 -8.45 -11.69
C TYR A 107 4.20 -7.96 -13.14
N GLN A 108 4.99 -6.94 -13.52
CA GLN A 108 5.06 -6.47 -14.90
C GLN A 108 5.67 -7.54 -15.81
N GLY A 109 6.68 -8.28 -15.33
CA GLY A 109 7.37 -9.32 -16.09
C GLY A 109 6.58 -10.62 -16.26
N GLU A 110 5.42 -10.75 -15.59
CA GLU A 110 4.53 -11.91 -15.68
C GLU A 110 3.36 -11.70 -16.67
N ASN A 111 3.22 -10.49 -17.23
CA ASN A 111 2.16 -10.11 -18.19
C ASN A 111 2.63 -10.14 -19.64
#